data_AF-A0A3N5F7F4-F1
#
_entry.id   AF-A0A3N5F7F4-F1
#
_cell.length_a   1.000
_cell.length_b   1.000
_cell.length_c   1.000
_cell.angle_alpha   90.00
_cell.angle_beta   90.00
_cell.angle_gamma   90.00
#
_symmetry.space_group_name_H-M   'P 1'
#
loop_
_entity.id
_entity.type
_entity.pdbx_description
1 polymer ?
#
loop_
_entity_poly.entity_id
_entity_poly.type
_entity_poly.pdbx_seq_one_letter_code
_entity_poly.pdbx_strand_id
1 'polypeptide(L)'
;MNTRNLRIEKIGGTSMSRFPEIIDNVILRKPDDIFGRIYIVSAYGGVTNDLLEHKKTGKPGIYQLFREQENYPRTMLNLRDRLFELNKGLVHAGLDLEVANDFIGDHIDLAINILRSMDNVLASGYVSRKALLLAARELLASLGEMHSAFNSANILQNRGYDSTFVDLSGWEDSRQLTIDERIKDSFEDIDPFSTICFATGYTKGTEGIMREFDRGYSEVTFSKVAVLLGAKEAIIHKEYHLCSGDPLIIGEDKIHPVCFTNFDVADQLADVGMEAIHPKASKPLEINNIPIRVKNAFDPDHSGTLITKDFIAPKSKVE
;
A
#
# COMPACT_ATOMS: atom_id res chain seq x y z
N MET A 1 12.19 -17.00 -24.91
CA MET A 1 11.51 -15.78 -24.47
C MET A 1 12.36 -15.18 -23.36
N ASN A 2 12.89 -13.97 -23.52
CA ASN A 2 13.59 -13.26 -22.45
C ASN A 2 12.58 -13.08 -21.30
N THR A 3 12.62 -13.95 -20.29
CA THR A 3 11.84 -13.81 -19.07
C THR A 3 12.41 -12.63 -18.31
N ARG A 4 11.97 -11.42 -18.66
CA ARG A 4 12.31 -10.23 -17.92
C ARG A 4 11.77 -10.42 -16.49
N ASN A 5 12.62 -10.28 -15.48
CA ASN A 5 12.29 -10.60 -14.09
C ASN A 5 11.46 -9.48 -13.44
N LEU A 6 10.16 -9.42 -13.76
CA LEU A 6 9.25 -8.46 -13.13
C LEU A 6 9.13 -8.75 -11.63
N ARG A 7 9.30 -7.72 -10.81
CA ARG A 7 9.02 -7.76 -9.37
C ARG A 7 7.91 -6.78 -9.03
N ILE A 8 7.02 -7.22 -8.17
CA ILE A 8 6.07 -6.32 -7.51
C ILE A 8 6.55 -6.15 -6.09
N GLU A 9 6.60 -4.91 -5.61
CA GLU A 9 7.16 -4.58 -4.31
C GLU A 9 6.17 -3.73 -3.51
N LYS A 10 5.86 -4.12 -2.27
CA LYS A 10 4.98 -3.36 -1.38
C LYS A 10 5.77 -2.55 -0.38
N ILE A 11 5.44 -1.27 -0.23
CA ILE A 11 6.02 -0.38 0.79
C ILE A 11 4.90 0.05 1.74
N GLY A 12 5.00 -0.36 3.01
CA GLY A 12 4.00 -0.06 4.04
C GLY A 12 4.06 1.37 4.57
N GLY A 13 2.99 1.83 5.23
CA GLY A 13 2.87 3.23 5.64
C GLY A 13 3.96 3.73 6.61
N THR A 14 4.41 2.88 7.55
CA THR A 14 5.55 3.21 8.43
C THR A 14 6.83 3.45 7.62
N SER A 15 7.06 2.63 6.59
CA SER A 15 8.21 2.77 5.70
C SER A 15 8.07 4.00 4.79
N MET A 16 6.85 4.30 4.32
CA MET A 16 6.56 5.51 3.53
C MET A 16 6.83 6.80 4.30
N SER A 17 6.68 6.82 5.62
CA SER A 17 7.06 8.00 6.43
C SER A 17 8.57 8.30 6.39
N ARG A 18 9.39 7.34 5.95
CA ARG A 18 10.84 7.48 5.73
C ARG A 18 11.18 7.27 4.25
N PHE A 19 10.29 7.68 3.35
CA PHE A 19 10.45 7.48 1.91
C PHE A 19 11.81 7.92 1.33
N PRO A 20 12.45 9.04 1.78
CA PRO A 20 13.79 9.38 1.29
C PRO A 20 14.82 8.26 1.48
N GLU A 21 14.77 7.56 2.62
CA GLU A 21 15.64 6.42 2.89
C GLU A 21 15.25 5.19 2.06
N ILE A 22 13.95 5.02 1.76
CA ILE A 22 13.49 3.94 0.87
C ILE A 22 14.04 4.13 -0.55
N ILE A 23 14.08 5.37 -1.04
CA ILE A 23 14.67 5.67 -2.34
C ILE A 23 16.10 5.14 -2.40
N ASP A 24 16.92 5.46 -1.40
CA ASP A 24 18.35 5.11 -1.40
C ASP A 24 18.60 3.64 -1.06
N ASN A 25 17.84 3.05 -0.13
CA ASN A 25 18.06 1.69 0.36
C ASN A 25 17.39 0.61 -0.51
N VAL A 26 16.32 0.95 -1.23
CA VAL A 26 15.48 -0.02 -1.94
C VAL A 26 15.42 0.27 -3.43
N ILE A 27 15.11 1.52 -3.81
CA ILE A 27 14.72 1.83 -5.19
C ILE A 27 15.96 2.04 -6.06
N LEU A 28 16.80 3.01 -5.70
CA LEU A 28 17.99 3.42 -6.45
C LEU A 28 19.28 2.75 -5.97
N ARG A 29 19.18 1.84 -4.99
CA ARG A 29 20.35 1.17 -4.39
C ARG A 29 21.25 0.49 -5.41
N LYS A 30 20.65 -0.16 -6.42
CA LYS A 30 21.34 -0.88 -7.48
C LYS A 30 21.00 -0.21 -8.81
N PRO A 31 21.88 0.64 -9.35
CA PRO A 31 21.60 1.39 -10.58
C PRO A 31 21.24 0.51 -11.77
N ASP A 32 21.83 -0.69 -11.86
CA ASP A 32 21.56 -1.66 -12.93
C ASP A 32 20.24 -2.45 -12.73
N ASP A 33 19.50 -2.19 -11.65
CA ASP A 33 18.35 -2.98 -11.18
C ASP A 33 17.19 -2.10 -10.69
N ILE A 34 16.96 -0.97 -11.37
CA ILE A 34 15.88 0.00 -11.04
C ILE A 34 14.59 -0.27 -11.81
N PHE A 35 14.66 -0.90 -12.99
CA PHE A 35 13.52 -1.22 -13.85
C PHE A 35 13.02 -2.66 -13.66
N GLY A 36 11.85 -2.97 -14.21
CA GLY A 36 11.18 -4.24 -14.00
C GLY A 36 10.60 -4.36 -12.59
N ARG A 37 10.24 -3.23 -11.99
CA ARG A 37 9.79 -3.11 -10.60
C ARG A 37 8.54 -2.23 -10.56
N ILE A 38 7.49 -2.72 -9.93
CA ILE A 38 6.26 -1.96 -9.67
C ILE A 38 6.08 -1.88 -8.16
N TYR A 39 6.00 -0.66 -7.65
CA TYR A 39 5.83 -0.39 -6.23
C TYR A 39 4.36 -0.16 -5.90
N ILE A 40 3.80 -0.98 -5.03
CA ILE A 40 2.48 -0.78 -4.43
C ILE A 40 2.68 -0.08 -3.10
N VAL A 41 2.33 1.20 -3.04
CA VAL A 41 2.63 2.02 -1.87
C VAL A 41 1.39 2.28 -1.04
N SER A 42 1.54 2.16 0.28
CA SER A 42 0.52 2.57 1.24
C SER A 42 0.52 4.08 1.45
N ALA A 43 -0.54 4.62 2.04
CA ALA A 43 -0.55 5.99 2.55
C ALA A 43 0.58 6.20 3.58
N TYR A 44 1.05 7.44 3.71
CA TYR A 44 2.03 7.80 4.74
C TYR A 44 1.54 7.43 6.15
N GLY A 45 2.47 7.06 7.04
CA GLY A 45 2.18 6.68 8.41
C GLY A 45 1.22 7.65 9.11
N GLY A 46 0.15 7.10 9.68
CA GLY A 46 -0.89 7.86 10.36
C GLY A 46 -2.01 8.39 9.46
N VAL A 47 -1.79 8.64 8.17
CA VAL A 47 -2.78 9.29 7.28
C VAL A 47 -4.08 8.48 7.17
N THR A 48 -4.00 7.16 6.98
CA THR A 48 -5.20 6.30 6.97
C THR A 48 -5.94 6.31 8.32
N ASN A 49 -5.25 6.54 9.44
CA ASN A 49 -5.90 6.64 10.74
C ASN A 49 -6.68 7.96 10.89
N ASP A 50 -6.18 9.05 10.31
CA ASP A 50 -6.90 10.33 10.31
C ASP A 50 -8.12 10.28 9.40
N LEU A 51 -8.01 9.58 8.27
CA LEU A 51 -9.09 9.40 7.31
C LEU A 51 -10.18 8.46 7.84
N LEU A 52 -9.80 7.37 8.51
CA LEU A 52 -10.73 6.33 8.97
C LEU A 52 -10.89 6.34 10.50
N GLU A 53 -10.43 5.30 11.18
CA GLU A 53 -10.30 5.24 12.64
C GLU A 53 -8.87 4.84 13.04
N HIS A 54 -8.43 5.06 14.26
CA HIS A 54 -7.10 4.62 14.64
C HIS A 54 -7.09 3.10 14.95
N LYS A 55 -6.35 2.29 14.18
CA LYS A 55 -6.38 0.81 14.29
C LYS A 55 -6.14 0.29 15.72
N LYS A 56 -5.25 0.93 16.49
CA LYS A 56 -4.86 0.47 17.84
C LYS A 56 -5.67 1.08 18.99
N THR A 57 -6.20 2.28 18.81
CA THR A 57 -6.81 3.05 19.91
C THR A 57 -8.30 3.28 19.71
N GLY A 58 -8.83 2.98 18.51
CA GLY A 58 -10.21 3.26 18.15
C GLY A 58 -10.54 4.74 18.05
N LYS A 59 -9.55 5.64 18.12
CA LYS A 59 -9.77 7.08 18.03
C LYS A 59 -10.50 7.41 16.71
N PRO A 60 -11.61 8.17 16.75
CA PRO A 60 -12.34 8.57 15.55
C PRO A 60 -11.46 9.38 14.60
N GLY A 61 -11.53 9.06 13.31
CA GLY A 61 -11.07 9.90 12.22
C GLY A 61 -12.25 10.42 11.38
N ILE A 62 -11.95 10.94 10.20
CA ILE A 62 -12.88 11.69 9.35
C ILE A 62 -14.10 10.86 8.95
N TYR A 63 -13.91 9.58 8.64
CA TYR A 63 -15.01 8.66 8.33
C TYR A 63 -16.04 8.57 9.46
N GLN A 64 -15.58 8.53 10.71
CA GLN A 64 -16.48 8.47 11.86
C GLN A 64 -17.24 9.78 12.04
N LEU A 65 -16.56 10.92 11.90
CA LEU A 65 -17.21 12.24 11.92
C LEU A 65 -18.27 12.36 10.82
N PHE A 66 -17.99 11.88 9.61
CA PHE A 66 -18.96 11.80 8.51
C PHE A 66 -20.16 10.91 8.88
N ARG A 67 -19.91 9.71 9.40
CA ARG A 67 -20.95 8.76 9.81
C ARG A 67 -21.90 9.34 10.87
N GLU A 68 -21.36 10.15 11.78
CA GLU A 68 -22.04 10.80 12.89
C GLU A 68 -22.61 12.18 12.50
N GLN A 69 -22.45 12.60 11.25
CA GLN A 69 -22.90 13.90 10.70
C GLN A 69 -22.35 15.10 11.49
N GLU A 70 -21.12 14.96 11.98
CA GLU A 70 -20.37 16.05 12.62
C GLU A 70 -19.63 16.92 11.58
N ASN A 71 -18.87 17.92 12.04
CA ASN A 71 -18.12 18.83 11.16
C ASN A 71 -16.83 18.20 10.60
N TYR A 72 -16.97 17.14 9.79
CA TYR A 72 -15.87 16.51 9.08
C TYR A 72 -15.17 17.42 8.06
N PRO A 73 -15.80 18.43 7.40
CA PRO A 73 -15.10 19.30 6.46
C PRO A 73 -13.95 20.07 7.12
N ARG A 74 -14.13 20.53 8.36
CA ARG A 74 -13.05 21.19 9.11
C ARG A 74 -11.86 20.25 9.34
N THR A 75 -12.12 18.99 9.67
CA THR A 75 -11.06 17.99 9.89
C THR A 75 -10.37 17.60 8.58
N MET A 76 -11.09 17.56 7.46
CA MET A 76 -10.50 17.39 6.12
C MET A 76 -9.55 18.54 5.77
N LEU A 77 -9.89 19.79 6.09
CA LEU A 77 -8.99 20.93 5.89
C LEU A 77 -7.75 20.87 6.79
N ASN A 78 -7.91 20.47 8.06
CA ASN A 78 -6.75 20.23 8.94
C ASN A 78 -5.85 19.09 8.41
N LEU A 79 -6.44 18.05 7.82
CA LEU A 79 -5.69 16.98 7.18
C LEU A 79 -4.90 17.54 5.99
N ARG A 80 -5.51 18.36 5.13
CA ARG A 80 -4.82 19.04 4.01
C ARG A 80 -3.59 19.80 4.49
N ASP A 81 -3.74 20.64 5.51
CA ASP A 81 -2.63 21.44 6.04
C ASP A 81 -1.50 20.53 6.57
N ARG A 82 -1.85 19.42 7.22
CA ARG A 82 -0.86 18.41 7.62
C ARG A 82 -0.19 17.72 6.43
N LEU A 83 -0.93 17.39 5.37
CA LEU A 83 -0.36 16.78 4.17
C LEU A 83 0.56 17.76 3.43
N PHE A 84 0.29 19.05 3.47
CA PHE A 84 1.18 20.09 2.95
C PHE A 84 2.49 20.18 3.76
N GLU A 85 2.42 20.10 5.09
CA GLU A 85 3.64 20.03 5.91
C GLU A 85 4.42 18.73 5.67
N LEU A 86 3.73 17.61 5.40
CA LEU A 86 4.38 16.37 4.98
C LEU A 86 5.10 16.56 3.64
N ASN A 87 4.44 17.14 2.63
CA ASN A 87 5.02 17.44 1.32
C ASN A 87 6.25 18.34 1.46
N LYS A 88 6.17 19.38 2.28
CA LYS A 88 7.29 20.28 2.59
C LYS A 88 8.48 19.51 3.18
N GLY A 89 8.19 18.54 4.04
CA GLY A 89 9.18 17.61 4.58
C GLY A 89 9.90 16.77 3.52
N LEU A 90 9.32 16.57 2.34
CA LEU A 90 9.88 15.75 1.24
C LEU A 90 10.58 16.58 0.14
N VAL A 91 10.57 17.91 0.22
CA VAL A 91 11.22 18.78 -0.78
C VAL A 91 12.72 18.48 -0.92
N HIS A 92 13.40 18.24 0.20
CA HIS A 92 14.83 17.85 0.19
C HIS A 92 15.08 16.53 -0.54
N ALA A 93 14.05 15.68 -0.66
CA ALA A 93 14.14 14.44 -1.40
C ALA A 93 13.84 14.64 -2.89
N GLY A 94 13.43 15.82 -3.35
CA GLY A 94 13.14 16.12 -4.76
C GLY A 94 11.66 16.28 -5.07
N LEU A 95 10.76 16.34 -4.07
CA LEU A 95 9.34 16.60 -4.32
C LEU A 95 9.15 18.04 -4.82
N ASP A 96 8.40 18.21 -5.91
CA ASP A 96 7.90 19.53 -6.32
C ASP A 96 6.73 19.91 -5.39
N LEU A 97 6.96 20.90 -4.53
CA LEU A 97 6.02 21.25 -3.47
C LEU A 97 4.72 21.84 -4.01
N GLU A 98 4.80 22.68 -5.05
CA GLU A 98 3.63 23.38 -5.59
C GLU A 98 2.73 22.36 -6.27
N VAL A 99 3.29 21.56 -7.17
CA VAL A 99 2.58 20.50 -7.89
C VAL A 99 1.99 19.46 -6.93
N ALA A 100 2.73 19.06 -5.90
CA ALA A 100 2.24 18.09 -4.91
C ALA A 100 1.13 18.63 -4.02
N ASN A 101 1.18 19.93 -3.66
CA ASN A 101 0.14 20.56 -2.87
C ASN A 101 -1.13 20.79 -3.68
N ASP A 102 -1.02 21.23 -4.93
CA ASP A 102 -2.16 21.37 -5.84
C ASP A 102 -2.85 20.03 -6.04
N PHE A 103 -2.08 18.98 -6.34
CA PHE A 103 -2.60 17.63 -6.49
C PHE A 103 -3.43 17.20 -5.26
N ILE A 104 -2.85 17.16 -4.06
CA ILE A 104 -3.60 16.66 -2.89
C ILE A 104 -4.68 17.64 -2.41
N GLY A 105 -4.50 18.94 -2.64
CA GLY A 105 -5.47 19.98 -2.32
C GLY A 105 -6.77 19.80 -3.11
N ASP A 106 -6.66 19.66 -4.43
CA ASP A 106 -7.80 19.45 -5.33
C ASP A 106 -8.55 18.16 -4.98
N HIS A 107 -7.83 17.09 -4.68
CA HIS A 107 -8.44 15.81 -4.29
C HIS A 107 -9.17 15.89 -2.95
N ILE A 108 -8.64 16.64 -1.97
CA ILE A 108 -9.34 16.89 -0.70
C ILE A 108 -10.60 17.71 -0.91
N ASP A 109 -10.54 18.78 -1.71
CA ASP A 109 -11.70 19.64 -1.97
C ASP A 109 -12.80 18.87 -2.71
N LEU A 110 -12.42 18.03 -3.69
CA LEU A 110 -13.34 17.13 -4.37
C LEU A 110 -13.94 16.09 -3.40
N ALA A 111 -13.13 15.50 -2.51
CA ALA A 111 -13.64 14.56 -1.51
C ALA A 111 -14.65 15.22 -0.56
N ILE A 112 -14.41 16.46 -0.11
CA ILE A 112 -15.38 17.22 0.69
C ILE A 112 -16.69 17.41 -0.07
N ASN A 113 -16.62 17.75 -1.36
CA ASN A 113 -17.81 17.94 -2.20
C ASN A 113 -18.59 16.63 -2.40
N ILE A 114 -17.89 15.51 -2.59
CA ILE A 114 -18.50 14.18 -2.70
C ILE A 114 -19.19 13.79 -1.39
N LEU A 115 -18.52 13.96 -0.24
CA LEU A 115 -19.09 13.64 1.07
C LEU A 115 -20.32 14.51 1.39
N ARG A 116 -20.29 15.81 1.07
CA ARG A 116 -21.47 16.68 1.21
C ARG A 116 -22.64 16.24 0.34
N SER A 117 -22.34 15.80 -0.89
CA SER A 117 -23.35 15.26 -1.80
C SER A 117 -23.93 13.96 -1.25
N MET A 118 -23.08 13.11 -0.66
CA MET A 118 -23.49 11.89 0.02
C MET A 118 -24.40 12.17 1.24
N ASP A 119 -24.13 13.21 2.03
CA ASP A 119 -25.01 13.64 3.13
C ASP A 119 -26.40 14.03 2.65
N ASN A 120 -26.49 14.79 1.55
CA ASN A 120 -27.77 15.17 0.95
C ASN A 120 -28.58 13.94 0.50
N VAL A 121 -27.90 12.95 -0.08
CA VAL A 121 -28.51 11.68 -0.50
C VAL A 121 -28.93 10.83 0.70
N LEU A 122 -28.17 10.82 1.80
CA LEU A 122 -28.56 10.17 3.04
C LEU A 122 -29.82 10.80 3.63
N ALA A 123 -29.89 12.13 3.64
CA ALA A 123 -31.02 12.88 4.16
C ALA A 123 -32.31 12.66 3.36
N SER A 124 -32.20 12.35 2.06
CA SER A 124 -33.36 12.08 1.20
C SER A 124 -34.00 10.71 1.45
N GLY A 125 -33.27 9.75 2.04
CA GLY A 125 -33.75 8.39 2.31
C GLY A 125 -33.83 7.45 1.10
N TYR A 126 -33.36 7.86 -0.08
CA TYR A 126 -33.46 7.04 -1.31
C TYR A 126 -32.41 5.94 -1.42
N VAL A 127 -31.29 6.09 -0.71
CA VAL A 127 -30.15 5.17 -0.80
C VAL A 127 -29.89 4.52 0.55
N SER A 128 -29.47 3.25 0.53
CA SER A 128 -29.07 2.53 1.73
C SER A 128 -27.91 3.23 2.43
N ARG A 129 -28.14 3.63 3.69
CA ARG A 129 -27.10 4.22 4.56
C ARG A 129 -25.84 3.35 4.62
N LYS A 130 -25.99 2.03 4.65
CA LYS A 130 -24.86 1.09 4.68
C LYS A 130 -24.00 1.19 3.42
N ALA A 131 -24.62 1.20 2.24
CA ALA A 131 -23.88 1.25 0.98
C ALA A 131 -23.09 2.55 0.84
N LEU A 132 -23.71 3.67 1.21
CA LEU A 132 -23.10 4.98 1.09
C LEU A 132 -21.98 5.22 2.12
N LEU A 133 -22.12 4.72 3.35
CA LEU A 133 -21.02 4.73 4.32
C LEU A 133 -19.82 3.88 3.86
N LEU A 134 -20.06 2.73 3.23
CA LEU A 134 -18.97 1.92 2.66
C LEU A 134 -18.27 2.67 1.51
N ALA A 135 -19.02 3.34 0.64
CA ALA A 135 -18.44 4.15 -0.43
C ALA A 135 -17.60 5.33 0.12
N ALA A 136 -18.09 6.02 1.15
CA ALA A 136 -17.34 7.09 1.81
C ALA A 136 -16.05 6.58 2.46
N ARG A 137 -16.09 5.39 3.07
CA ARG A 137 -14.91 4.74 3.66
C ARG A 137 -13.85 4.45 2.61
N GLU A 138 -14.25 3.89 1.46
CA GLU A 138 -13.35 3.59 0.36
C GLU A 138 -12.75 4.85 -0.28
N LEU A 139 -13.58 5.88 -0.52
CA LEU A 139 -13.12 7.19 -0.99
C LEU A 139 -12.08 7.81 -0.04
N LEU A 140 -12.34 7.77 1.26
CA LEU A 140 -11.40 8.32 2.24
C LEU A 140 -10.10 7.53 2.26
N ALA A 141 -10.14 6.20 2.18
CA ALA A 141 -8.93 5.39 2.16
C ALA A 141 -8.05 5.66 0.94
N SER A 142 -8.65 5.82 -0.25
CA SER A 142 -7.90 6.01 -1.48
C SER A 142 -7.12 7.33 -1.55
N LEU A 143 -7.60 8.39 -0.89
CA LEU A 143 -6.90 9.68 -0.81
C LEU A 143 -5.45 9.56 -0.33
N GLY A 144 -5.25 8.82 0.77
CA GLY A 144 -3.91 8.67 1.35
C GLY A 144 -2.96 7.89 0.45
N GLU A 145 -3.48 6.87 -0.23
CA GLU A 145 -2.72 5.98 -1.11
C GLU A 145 -2.32 6.69 -2.42
N MET A 146 -3.24 7.49 -2.96
CA MET A 146 -3.01 8.34 -4.13
C MET A 146 -1.99 9.43 -3.84
N HIS A 147 -2.08 10.08 -2.67
CA HIS A 147 -1.11 11.08 -2.23
C HIS A 147 0.32 10.53 -2.19
N SER A 148 0.51 9.36 -1.58
CA SER A 148 1.84 8.77 -1.44
C SER A 148 2.39 8.25 -2.77
N ALA A 149 1.56 7.63 -3.61
CA ALA A 149 1.95 7.14 -4.93
C ALA A 149 2.33 8.29 -5.89
N PHE A 150 1.53 9.36 -5.92
CA PHE A 150 1.83 10.55 -6.72
C PHE A 150 3.16 11.19 -6.30
N ASN A 151 3.33 11.46 -5.01
CA ASN A 151 4.56 12.04 -4.48
C ASN A 151 5.79 11.18 -4.80
N SER A 152 5.66 9.85 -4.72
CA SER A 152 6.75 8.92 -5.01
C SER A 152 7.22 9.05 -6.46
N ALA A 153 6.28 9.08 -7.40
CA ALA A 153 6.59 9.25 -8.82
C ALA A 153 7.17 10.63 -9.11
N ASN A 154 6.57 11.70 -8.57
CA ASN A 154 7.03 13.07 -8.76
C ASN A 154 8.47 13.28 -8.25
N ILE A 155 8.80 12.72 -7.07
CA ILE A 155 10.15 12.77 -6.52
C ILE A 155 11.17 12.16 -7.49
N LEU A 156 10.88 10.98 -8.06
CA LEU A 156 11.83 10.32 -8.97
C LEU A 156 11.93 11.02 -10.32
N GLN A 157 10.83 11.55 -10.85
CA GLN A 157 10.84 12.39 -12.06
C GLN A 157 11.76 13.60 -11.90
N ASN A 158 11.65 14.31 -10.77
CA ASN A 158 12.49 15.48 -10.47
C ASN A 158 13.95 15.12 -10.18
N ARG A 159 14.24 13.86 -9.83
CA ARG A 159 15.61 13.32 -9.76
C ARG A 159 16.15 12.85 -11.12
N GLY A 160 15.37 12.99 -12.20
CA GLY A 160 15.78 12.67 -13.57
C GLY A 160 15.55 11.21 -13.99
N TYR A 161 14.67 10.48 -13.29
CA TYR A 161 14.29 9.11 -13.66
C TYR A 161 12.93 9.08 -14.35
N ASP A 162 12.79 8.21 -15.35
CA ASP A 162 11.47 7.85 -15.87
C ASP A 162 10.68 7.15 -14.77
N SER A 163 9.60 7.79 -14.32
CA SER A 163 8.72 7.25 -13.30
C SER A 163 7.26 7.56 -13.62
N THR A 164 6.40 6.61 -13.28
CA THR A 164 4.97 6.63 -13.60
C THR A 164 4.14 6.44 -12.35
N PHE A 165 3.25 7.39 -12.09
CA PHE A 165 2.16 7.23 -11.13
C PHE A 165 1.04 6.41 -11.79
N VAL A 166 0.61 5.34 -11.14
CA VAL A 166 -0.46 4.45 -11.61
C VAL A 166 -1.65 4.53 -10.65
N ASP A 167 -2.71 5.22 -11.07
CA ASP A 167 -3.91 5.38 -10.24
C ASP A 167 -4.83 4.15 -10.33
N LEU A 168 -4.65 3.19 -9.40
CA LEU A 168 -5.60 2.08 -9.24
C LEU A 168 -6.84 2.50 -8.43
N SER A 169 -6.85 3.68 -7.81
CA SER A 169 -8.03 4.16 -7.09
C SER A 169 -9.16 4.56 -8.03
N GLY A 170 -8.86 4.82 -9.30
CA GLY A 170 -9.85 5.23 -10.29
C GLY A 170 -10.63 6.45 -9.81
N TRP A 171 -9.92 7.43 -9.25
CA TRP A 171 -10.51 8.58 -8.56
C TRP A 171 -11.45 9.35 -9.48
N GLU A 172 -10.98 9.63 -10.69
CA GLU A 172 -11.73 10.33 -11.74
C GLU A 172 -12.35 9.39 -12.78
N ASP A 173 -12.19 8.07 -12.60
CA ASP A 173 -12.70 7.07 -13.53
C ASP A 173 -14.12 6.60 -13.15
N SER A 174 -15.12 6.98 -13.95
CA SER A 174 -16.52 6.61 -13.75
C SER A 174 -16.85 5.17 -14.17
N ARG A 175 -15.95 4.47 -14.89
CA ARG A 175 -16.20 3.10 -15.39
C ARG A 175 -16.35 2.12 -14.22
N GLN A 176 -17.31 1.21 -14.35
CA GLN A 176 -17.56 0.13 -13.39
C GLN A 176 -16.71 -1.07 -13.79
N LEU A 177 -15.47 -1.10 -13.33
CA LEU A 177 -14.53 -2.19 -13.54
C LEU A 177 -14.47 -3.07 -12.30
N THR A 178 -14.26 -4.37 -12.50
CA THR A 178 -13.76 -5.25 -11.44
C THR A 178 -12.34 -4.84 -11.04
N ILE A 179 -11.86 -5.32 -9.89
CA ILE A 179 -10.48 -5.06 -9.44
C ILE A 179 -9.48 -5.55 -10.50
N ASP A 180 -9.71 -6.74 -11.05
CA ASP A 180 -8.81 -7.35 -12.02
C ASP A 180 -8.83 -6.63 -13.37
N GLU A 181 -10.00 -6.17 -13.82
CA GLU A 181 -10.12 -5.34 -15.03
C GLU A 181 -9.40 -4.00 -14.87
N ARG A 182 -9.57 -3.34 -13.72
CA ARG A 182 -8.86 -2.07 -13.45
C ARG A 182 -7.36 -2.25 -13.47
N ILE A 183 -6.84 -3.29 -12.81
CA ILE A 183 -5.39 -3.57 -12.81
C ILE A 183 -4.91 -3.78 -14.25
N LYS A 184 -5.61 -4.58 -15.06
CA LYS A 184 -5.20 -4.81 -16.46
C LYS A 184 -5.23 -3.53 -17.28
N ASP A 185 -6.31 -2.76 -17.19
CA ASP A 185 -6.49 -1.48 -17.89
C ASP A 185 -5.40 -0.46 -17.51
N SER A 186 -5.13 -0.29 -16.21
CA SER A 186 -4.12 0.68 -15.74
C SER A 186 -2.68 0.31 -16.09
N PHE A 187 -2.39 -0.95 -16.41
CA PHE A 187 -1.05 -1.41 -16.80
C PHE A 187 -0.93 -1.79 -18.28
N GLU A 188 -1.99 -1.66 -19.09
CA GLU A 188 -2.01 -2.12 -20.49
C GLU A 188 -0.92 -1.42 -21.34
N ASP A 189 -0.79 -0.10 -21.18
CA ASP A 189 0.14 0.73 -21.95
C ASP A 189 1.44 1.08 -21.21
N ILE A 190 1.72 0.41 -20.09
CA ILE A 190 2.92 0.67 -19.27
C ILE A 190 3.94 -0.45 -19.44
N ASP A 191 5.14 -0.14 -19.95
CA ASP A 191 6.27 -1.06 -19.89
C ASP A 191 7.04 -0.83 -18.56
N PRO A 192 6.90 -1.70 -17.54
CA PRO A 192 7.60 -1.56 -16.26
C PRO A 192 9.12 -1.70 -16.39
N PHE A 193 9.64 -2.08 -17.56
CA PHE A 193 11.07 -2.11 -17.85
C PHE A 193 11.63 -0.80 -18.42
N SER A 194 10.77 0.19 -18.63
CA SER A 194 11.14 1.52 -19.14
C SER A 194 10.88 2.66 -18.15
N THR A 195 10.15 2.39 -17.07
CA THR A 195 9.76 3.39 -16.07
C THR A 195 9.64 2.75 -14.69
N ILE A 196 9.90 3.54 -13.64
CA ILE A 196 9.70 3.15 -12.25
C ILE A 196 8.24 3.42 -11.87
N CYS A 197 7.43 2.37 -11.72
CA CYS A 197 6.00 2.49 -11.47
C CYS A 197 5.68 2.58 -9.97
N PHE A 198 4.87 3.56 -9.57
CA PHE A 198 4.26 3.64 -8.25
C PHE A 198 2.74 3.59 -8.38
N ALA A 199 2.14 2.50 -7.91
CA ALA A 199 0.70 2.31 -7.92
C ALA A 199 0.10 2.45 -6.51
N THR A 200 -1.13 2.94 -6.45
CA THR A 200 -1.88 3.07 -5.20
C THR A 200 -2.11 1.70 -4.55
N GLY A 201 -1.97 1.60 -3.22
CA GLY A 201 -2.30 0.37 -2.50
C GLY A 201 -3.80 0.10 -2.45
N TYR A 202 -4.66 1.11 -2.57
CA TYR A 202 -6.09 0.89 -2.80
C TYR A 202 -6.39 0.70 -4.29
N THR A 203 -7.25 -0.28 -4.61
CA THR A 203 -7.80 -0.49 -5.95
C THR A 203 -9.32 -0.43 -5.93
N LYS A 204 -9.91 0.41 -6.78
CA LYS A 204 -11.36 0.51 -6.95
C LYS A 204 -11.86 -0.63 -7.82
N GLY A 205 -12.86 -1.36 -7.33
CA GLY A 205 -13.57 -2.35 -8.14
C GLY A 205 -14.98 -2.59 -7.64
N THR A 206 -15.82 -3.17 -8.48
CA THR A 206 -17.22 -3.50 -8.15
C THR A 206 -17.37 -4.39 -6.89
N GLU A 207 -16.35 -5.20 -6.61
CA GLU A 207 -16.24 -6.10 -5.47
C GLU A 207 -16.03 -5.33 -4.15
N GLY A 208 -15.45 -4.12 -4.21
CA GLY A 208 -15.17 -3.25 -3.05
C GLY A 208 -14.14 -3.88 -2.10
N ILE A 209 -12.86 -3.60 -2.35
CA ILE A 209 -11.72 -4.26 -1.68
C ILE A 209 -11.73 -4.09 -0.16
N MET A 210 -12.21 -2.94 0.36
CA MET A 210 -12.28 -2.72 1.80
C MET A 210 -13.37 -3.55 2.48
N ARG A 211 -14.45 -3.87 1.76
CA ARG A 211 -15.57 -4.66 2.32
C ARG A 211 -15.14 -6.08 2.66
N GLU A 212 -14.20 -6.61 1.88
CA GLU A 212 -13.74 -7.99 1.99
C GLU A 212 -12.48 -8.14 2.87
N PHE A 213 -11.62 -7.11 2.89
CA PHE A 213 -10.29 -7.20 3.49
C PHE A 213 -9.98 -6.12 4.55
N ASP A 214 -10.93 -5.24 4.86
CA ASP A 214 -10.76 -4.08 5.76
C ASP A 214 -9.39 -3.41 5.51
N ARG A 215 -8.52 -3.23 6.52
CA ARG A 215 -7.21 -2.55 6.36
C ARG A 215 -6.11 -3.39 5.69
N GLY A 216 -6.39 -4.61 5.28
CA GLY A 216 -5.47 -5.46 4.51
C GLY A 216 -5.51 -5.21 3.00
N TYR A 217 -6.31 -4.25 2.53
CA TYR A 217 -6.54 -4.02 1.10
C TYR A 217 -5.25 -3.81 0.28
N SER A 218 -4.22 -3.14 0.84
CA SER A 218 -2.98 -2.87 0.10
C SER A 218 -2.17 -4.13 -0.20
N GLU A 219 -2.24 -5.12 0.68
CA GLU A 219 -1.61 -6.43 0.47
C GLU A 219 -2.38 -7.25 -0.56
N VAL A 220 -3.70 -7.07 -0.65
CA VAL A 220 -4.53 -7.70 -1.67
C VAL A 220 -4.30 -7.07 -3.04
N THR A 221 -4.25 -5.74 -3.14
CA THR A 221 -3.84 -5.06 -4.38
C THR A 221 -2.47 -5.56 -4.83
N PHE A 222 -1.50 -5.59 -3.92
CA PHE A 222 -0.16 -6.13 -4.18
C PHE A 222 -0.18 -7.56 -4.72
N SER A 223 -0.92 -8.45 -4.06
CA SER A 223 -1.07 -9.85 -4.47
C SER A 223 -1.70 -9.98 -5.85
N LYS A 224 -2.80 -9.25 -6.10
CA LYS A 224 -3.50 -9.26 -7.39
C LYS A 224 -2.64 -8.71 -8.52
N VAL A 225 -1.94 -7.60 -8.32
CA VAL A 225 -1.02 -7.05 -9.33
C VAL A 225 0.09 -8.06 -9.66
N ALA A 226 0.67 -8.71 -8.65
CA ALA A 226 1.70 -9.72 -8.86
C ALA A 226 1.21 -10.94 -9.65
N VAL A 227 0.01 -11.44 -9.35
CA VAL A 227 -0.58 -12.56 -10.09
C VAL A 227 -0.93 -12.15 -11.53
N LEU A 228 -1.62 -11.02 -11.71
CA LEU A 228 -2.14 -10.60 -13.01
C LEU A 228 -1.03 -10.21 -13.99
N LEU A 229 0.07 -9.63 -13.50
CA LEU A 229 1.21 -9.25 -14.33
C LEU A 229 2.30 -10.33 -14.41
N GLY A 230 2.09 -11.51 -13.80
CA GLY A 230 3.02 -12.63 -13.89
C GLY A 230 4.38 -12.37 -13.22
N ALA A 231 4.36 -11.77 -12.03
CA ALA A 231 5.57 -11.42 -11.29
C ALA A 231 6.45 -12.64 -11.00
N LYS A 232 7.76 -12.45 -11.12
CA LYS A 232 8.75 -13.49 -10.79
C LYS A 232 8.96 -13.63 -9.28
N GLU A 233 8.84 -12.53 -8.55
CA GLU A 233 8.94 -12.46 -7.09
C GLU A 233 8.09 -11.29 -6.58
N ALA A 234 7.42 -11.50 -5.45
CA ALA A 234 6.63 -10.49 -4.76
C ALA A 234 7.37 -10.07 -3.48
N ILE A 235 7.78 -8.81 -3.37
CA ILE A 235 8.63 -8.33 -2.26
C ILE A 235 7.81 -7.43 -1.32
N ILE A 236 7.98 -7.57 -0.02
CA ILE A 236 7.34 -6.72 0.99
C ILE A 236 8.43 -6.05 1.80
N HIS A 237 8.48 -4.74 1.73
CA HIS A 237 9.40 -3.91 2.52
C HIS A 237 8.73 -3.50 3.83
N LYS A 238 9.33 -3.95 4.93
CA LYS A 238 8.93 -3.67 6.31
C LYS A 238 10.04 -2.93 7.04
N GLU A 239 9.74 -2.48 8.24
CA GLU A 239 10.67 -1.85 9.18
C GLU A 239 11.40 -2.85 10.09
N TYR A 240 11.13 -4.15 9.94
CA TYR A 240 11.72 -5.24 10.72
C TYR A 240 11.94 -6.50 9.86
N HIS A 241 12.80 -7.40 10.34
CA HIS A 241 12.97 -8.73 9.77
C HIS A 241 11.86 -9.66 10.27
N LEU A 242 11.42 -10.61 9.43
CA LEU A 242 10.59 -11.70 9.92
C LEU A 242 11.47 -12.63 10.77
N CYS A 243 11.13 -12.75 12.05
CA CYS A 243 11.91 -13.52 13.03
C CYS A 243 11.13 -14.75 13.50
N SER A 244 11.83 -15.67 14.17
CA SER A 244 11.26 -16.89 14.74
C SER A 244 10.16 -16.67 15.79
N GLY A 245 10.00 -15.44 16.27
CA GLY A 245 8.91 -15.02 17.16
C GLY A 245 8.97 -13.52 17.44
N ASP A 246 8.02 -13.01 18.23
CA ASP A 246 7.92 -11.57 18.53
C ASP A 246 9.01 -11.13 19.52
N PRO A 247 9.93 -10.20 19.13
CA PRO A 247 10.97 -9.69 20.02
C PRO A 247 10.41 -9.05 21.29
N LEU A 248 9.23 -8.42 21.22
CA LEU A 248 8.61 -7.74 22.36
C LEU A 248 8.07 -8.73 23.40
N ILE A 249 7.81 -9.97 23.00
CA ILE A 249 7.27 -11.03 23.87
C ILE A 249 8.41 -11.93 24.37
N ILE A 250 9.28 -12.37 23.46
CA ILE A 250 10.28 -13.42 23.71
C ILE A 250 11.63 -12.84 24.13
N GLY A 251 11.93 -11.61 23.72
CA GLY A 251 13.22 -10.93 23.88
C GLY A 251 14.08 -11.02 22.62
N GLU A 252 14.74 -9.92 22.26
CA GLU A 252 15.58 -9.82 21.06
C GLU A 252 16.76 -10.81 21.06
N ASP A 253 17.26 -11.18 22.23
CA ASP A 253 18.38 -12.12 22.41
C ASP A 253 18.01 -13.59 22.12
N LYS A 254 16.71 -13.89 22.04
CA LYS A 254 16.20 -15.27 21.89
C LYS A 254 15.52 -15.51 20.54
N ILE A 255 15.42 -14.49 19.70
CA ILE A 255 14.85 -14.61 18.36
C ILE A 255 15.94 -14.52 17.32
N HIS A 256 15.65 -15.04 16.13
CA HIS A 256 16.57 -14.95 15.00
C HIS A 256 15.79 -14.70 13.69
N PRO A 257 16.37 -13.94 12.74
CA PRO A 257 15.76 -13.73 11.44
C PRO A 257 15.56 -15.05 10.70
N VAL A 258 14.33 -15.28 10.23
CA VAL A 258 14.00 -16.41 9.37
C VAL A 258 14.53 -16.08 7.97
N CYS A 259 15.48 -16.85 7.43
CA CYS A 259 16.02 -16.57 6.09
C CYS A 259 15.19 -17.24 4.98
N PHE A 260 14.69 -18.45 5.24
CA PHE A 260 13.91 -19.24 4.30
C PHE A 260 12.78 -19.95 5.05
N THR A 261 11.60 -19.97 4.45
CA THR A 261 10.44 -20.68 5.01
C THR A 261 9.45 -21.04 3.89
N ASN A 262 8.36 -21.72 4.24
CA ASN A 262 7.24 -21.99 3.34
C ASN A 262 5.96 -21.26 3.81
N PHE A 263 4.93 -21.30 2.95
CA PHE A 263 3.67 -20.62 3.22
C PHE A 263 2.98 -21.13 4.49
N ASP A 264 2.98 -22.44 4.73
CA ASP A 264 2.34 -23.04 5.91
C ASP A 264 2.97 -22.54 7.22
N VAL A 265 4.30 -22.47 7.29
CA VAL A 265 5.02 -21.96 8.46
C VAL A 265 4.85 -20.45 8.60
N ALA A 266 4.85 -19.71 7.49
CA ALA A 266 4.61 -18.27 7.51
C ALA A 266 3.20 -17.92 8.03
N ASP A 267 2.19 -18.71 7.66
CA ASP A 267 0.83 -18.55 8.17
C ASP A 267 0.76 -18.86 9.68
N GLN A 268 1.45 -19.90 10.15
CA GLN A 268 1.54 -20.20 11.60
C GLN A 268 2.27 -19.09 12.39
N LEU A 269 3.31 -18.47 11.80
CA LEU A 269 4.00 -17.33 12.42
C LEU A 269 3.09 -16.11 12.53
N ALA A 270 2.18 -15.91 11.56
CA ALA A 270 1.20 -14.82 11.63
C ALA A 270 0.26 -14.98 12.83
N ASP A 271 -0.16 -16.21 13.15
CA ASP A 271 -1.04 -16.51 14.30
C ASP A 271 -0.40 -16.15 15.65
N VAL A 272 0.94 -16.15 15.75
CA VAL A 272 1.69 -15.76 16.95
C VAL A 272 2.21 -14.33 16.91
N GLY A 273 1.67 -13.49 16.02
CA GLY A 273 1.95 -12.05 15.95
C GLY A 273 3.10 -11.65 15.02
N MET A 274 3.75 -12.62 14.37
CA MET A 274 4.82 -12.37 13.38
C MET A 274 4.28 -12.46 11.95
N GLU A 275 3.34 -11.57 11.62
CA GLU A 275 2.72 -11.56 10.30
C GLU A 275 3.69 -11.07 9.21
N ALA A 276 4.02 -11.95 8.27
CA ALA A 276 4.74 -11.61 7.05
C ALA A 276 3.86 -10.81 6.07
N ILE A 277 2.68 -11.36 5.80
CA ILE A 277 1.61 -10.86 4.93
C ILE A 277 0.32 -11.50 5.40
N HIS A 278 -0.82 -10.82 5.27
CA HIS A 278 -2.10 -11.40 5.62
C HIS A 278 -2.38 -12.69 4.80
N PRO A 279 -2.83 -13.81 5.41
CA PRO A 279 -3.01 -15.10 4.71
C PRO A 279 -3.92 -15.04 3.46
N LYS A 280 -4.99 -14.22 3.52
CA LYS A 280 -5.86 -14.00 2.34
C LYS A 280 -5.12 -13.37 1.15
N ALA A 281 -4.07 -12.59 1.38
CA ALA A 281 -3.25 -11.98 0.34
C ALA A 281 -2.08 -12.88 -0.09
N SER A 282 -1.56 -13.75 0.78
CA SER A 282 -0.51 -14.72 0.42
C SER A 282 -1.04 -15.86 -0.45
N LYS A 283 -2.28 -16.32 -0.22
CA LYS A 283 -2.81 -17.52 -0.87
C LYS A 283 -2.83 -17.46 -2.41
N PRO A 284 -3.23 -16.35 -3.07
CA PRO A 284 -3.14 -16.25 -4.52
C PRO A 284 -1.71 -16.37 -5.05
N LEU A 285 -0.72 -15.85 -4.32
CA LEU A 285 0.70 -15.95 -4.69
C LEU A 285 1.19 -17.39 -4.59
N GLU A 286 0.82 -18.09 -3.51
CA GLU A 286 1.13 -19.52 -3.33
C GLU A 286 0.55 -20.39 -4.45
N ILE A 287 -0.73 -20.21 -4.79
CA ILE A 287 -1.41 -20.98 -5.85
C ILE A 287 -0.72 -20.79 -7.20
N ASN A 288 -0.24 -19.57 -7.48
CA ASN A 288 0.46 -19.24 -8.72
C ASN A 288 1.98 -19.48 -8.67
N ASN A 289 2.49 -20.09 -7.60
CA ASN A 289 3.91 -20.34 -7.36
C ASN A 289 4.79 -19.07 -7.46
N ILE A 290 4.26 -17.93 -7.02
CA ILE A 290 5.00 -16.67 -6.92
C ILE A 290 5.62 -16.59 -5.52
N PRO A 291 6.96 -16.61 -5.40
CA PRO A 291 7.62 -16.54 -4.10
C PRO A 291 7.43 -15.16 -3.47
N ILE A 292 7.31 -15.12 -2.13
CA ILE A 292 7.24 -13.89 -1.35
C ILE A 292 8.59 -13.65 -0.68
N ARG A 293 9.11 -12.42 -0.75
CA ARG A 293 10.28 -12.00 0.00
C ARG A 293 9.93 -10.88 0.97
N VAL A 294 10.12 -11.10 2.27
CA VAL A 294 9.99 -10.04 3.28
C VAL A 294 11.36 -9.46 3.58
N LYS A 295 11.52 -8.14 3.40
CA LYS A 295 12.77 -7.44 3.63
C LYS A 295 12.60 -6.31 4.63
N ASN A 296 13.61 -6.09 5.46
CA ASN A 296 13.74 -4.84 6.19
C ASN A 296 14.27 -3.76 5.23
N ALA A 297 13.51 -2.68 5.04
CA ALA A 297 13.87 -1.59 4.16
C ALA A 297 15.05 -0.75 4.67
N PHE A 298 15.36 -0.85 5.97
CA PHE A 298 16.41 -0.10 6.65
C PHE A 298 17.62 -0.94 7.04
N ASP A 299 17.62 -2.23 6.69
CA ASP A 299 18.78 -3.11 6.72
C ASP A 299 18.97 -3.73 5.33
N PRO A 300 19.44 -2.92 4.37
CA PRO A 300 19.37 -3.28 2.96
C PRO A 300 20.27 -4.48 2.63
N ASP A 301 21.40 -4.66 3.33
CA ASP A 301 22.35 -5.75 3.10
C ASP A 301 21.80 -7.14 3.44
N HIS A 302 20.80 -7.21 4.33
CA HIS A 302 20.14 -8.47 4.64
C HIS A 302 19.28 -8.97 3.47
N SER A 303 19.36 -10.28 3.16
CA SER A 303 18.60 -10.89 2.07
C SER A 303 17.09 -10.94 2.30
N GLY A 304 16.68 -10.73 3.55
CA GLY A 304 15.31 -10.93 4.01
C GLY A 304 14.93 -12.41 4.08
N THR A 305 13.63 -12.64 4.23
CA THR A 305 13.03 -13.97 4.32
C THR A 305 12.42 -14.35 2.99
N LEU A 306 12.85 -15.45 2.38
CA LEU A 306 12.22 -16.01 1.19
C LEU A 306 11.20 -17.10 1.57
N ILE A 307 9.95 -16.89 1.18
CA ILE A 307 8.82 -17.79 1.39
C ILE A 307 8.49 -18.46 0.05
N THR A 308 8.60 -19.79 -0.01
CA THR A 308 8.27 -20.56 -1.21
C THR A 308 7.44 -21.78 -0.88
N LYS A 309 6.65 -22.27 -1.84
CA LYS A 309 5.78 -23.43 -1.64
C LYS A 309 6.57 -24.72 -1.34
N ASP A 310 7.69 -24.90 -2.04
CA ASP A 310 8.44 -26.16 -2.01
C ASP A 310 9.58 -26.17 -0.97
N PHE A 311 9.70 -25.12 -0.15
CA PHE A 311 10.75 -25.09 0.87
C PHE A 311 10.46 -26.11 1.98
N ILE A 312 11.42 -27.00 2.18
CA ILE A 312 11.43 -27.98 3.27
C ILE A 312 12.64 -27.67 4.15
N ALA A 313 12.39 -27.38 5.43
CA ALA A 313 13.46 -27.11 6.38
C ALA A 313 14.37 -28.35 6.51
N PRO A 314 15.71 -28.21 6.38
CA PRO A 314 16.64 -29.34 6.49
C PRO A 314 16.60 -30.04 7.85
N LYS A 315 16.21 -29.30 8.89
CA LYS A 315 15.94 -29.81 10.24
C LYS A 315 14.64 -29.21 10.73
N SER A 316 13.64 -30.04 10.95
CA SER A 316 12.41 -29.62 11.62
C SER A 316 12.73 -29.35 13.09
N LYS A 317 12.46 -28.13 13.56
CA LYS A 317 12.49 -27.75 14.97
C LYS A 317 11.12 -27.20 15.32
N VAL A 318 10.52 -27.75 16.35
CA VAL A 318 9.41 -27.13 17.08
C VAL A 318 10.08 -26.50 18.30
N GLU A 319 10.16 -25.19 18.36
CA GLU A 319 10.65 -24.45 19.53
C GLU A 319 9.49 -24.15 20.49
#